data_AF-A0A6I1KP01-F1
#
_entry.id   AF-A0A6I1KP01-F1
#
_cell.length_a   1.000
_cell.length_b   1.000
_cell.length_c   1.000
_cell.angle_alpha   90.00
_cell.angle_beta   90.00
_cell.angle_gamma   90.00
#
_symmetry.space_group_name_H-M   'P 1'
#
loop_
_entity.id
_entity.type
_entity.pdbx_description
1 polymer ?
#
loop_
_entity_poly.entity_id
_entity_poly.type
_entity_poly.pdbx_seq_one_letter_code
_entity_poly.pdbx_strand_id
1 'polypeptide(L)'
;MDTNEDIKNSWESLCNRCGLCCFEKIEDENGTIFFTATPCRYLDVTTRECKIYDRRAKINPECIQLTEELVKDLHWLHDECGYRQALGIRRERRKMRKR
;
A
#
# COMPACT_ATOMS: atom_id res chain seq x y z
N MET A 1 -4.09 -29.28 -9.38
CA MET A 1 -4.21 -28.04 -10.17
C MET A 1 -4.49 -26.94 -9.19
N ASP A 2 -3.43 -26.20 -8.86
CA ASP A 2 -3.30 -25.27 -7.76
C ASP A 2 -4.22 -24.05 -7.88
N THR A 3 -5.34 -24.08 -7.16
CA THR A 3 -6.34 -23.00 -7.04
C THR A 3 -5.86 -21.74 -6.31
N ASN A 4 -4.55 -21.62 -6.01
CA ASN A 4 -4.01 -20.53 -5.20
C ASN A 4 -3.40 -19.37 -6.01
N GLU A 5 -3.14 -19.55 -7.31
CA GLU A 5 -2.53 -18.50 -8.14
C GLU A 5 -3.56 -17.44 -8.59
N ASP A 6 -4.79 -17.87 -8.86
CA ASP A 6 -5.88 -16.98 -9.28
C ASP A 6 -6.30 -15.99 -8.20
N ILE A 7 -6.23 -16.40 -6.92
CA ILE A 7 -6.60 -15.55 -5.78
C ILE A 7 -5.62 -14.39 -5.61
N LYS A 8 -4.31 -14.66 -5.75
CA LYS A 8 -3.29 -13.60 -5.69
C LYS A 8 -3.43 -12.61 -6.85
N ASN A 9 -3.69 -13.11 -8.06
CA ASN A 9 -3.89 -12.25 -9.23
C ASN A 9 -5.14 -11.37 -9.10
N SER A 10 -6.24 -11.90 -8.55
CA SER A 10 -7.45 -11.12 -8.28
C SER A 10 -7.20 -10.01 -7.27
N TRP A 11 -6.43 -10.29 -6.21
CA TRP A 11 -6.09 -9.29 -5.20
C TRP A 11 -5.20 -8.17 -5.74
N GLU A 12 -4.15 -8.53 -6.49
CA GLU A 12 -3.24 -7.56 -7.11
C GLU A 12 -3.95 -6.67 -8.15
N SER A 13 -5.04 -7.16 -8.75
CA SER A 13 -5.88 -6.38 -9.68
C SER A 13 -6.63 -5.23 -8.99
N LEU A 14 -6.76 -5.25 -7.66
CA LEU A 14 -7.36 -4.16 -6.89
C LEU A 14 -6.41 -2.97 -6.70
N CYS A 15 -5.15 -3.09 -7.10
CA CYS A 15 -4.20 -2.00 -6.94
C CYS A 15 -4.49 -0.84 -7.90
N ASN A 16 -4.89 0.31 -7.37
CA ASN A 16 -5.13 1.54 -8.12
C ASN A 16 -3.84 2.23 -8.65
N ARG A 17 -2.68 1.58 -8.59
CA ARG A 17 -1.38 2.13 -9.02
C ARG A 17 -1.11 3.57 -8.52
N CYS A 18 -1.49 3.85 -7.27
CA CYS A 18 -1.38 5.20 -6.70
C CYS A 18 0.07 5.60 -6.33
N GLY A 19 1.02 4.66 -6.34
CA GLY A 19 2.43 4.89 -6.03
C GLY A 19 2.76 5.15 -4.54
N LEU A 20 1.76 5.43 -3.69
CA LEU A 20 1.97 5.78 -2.27
C LEU A 20 2.65 4.68 -1.44
N CYS A 21 2.39 3.41 -1.75
CA CYS A 21 3.06 2.29 -1.08
C CYS A 21 4.55 2.20 -1.44
N CYS A 22 4.99 2.84 -2.53
CA CYS A 22 6.38 2.82 -3.00
C CYS A 22 7.24 3.95 -2.42
N PHE A 23 6.67 4.89 -1.67
CA PHE A 23 7.45 5.89 -0.94
C PHE A 23 7.95 5.35 0.39
N GLU A 24 9.14 5.79 0.77
CA GLU A 24 9.74 5.45 2.05
C GLU A 24 8.86 5.94 3.22
N LYS A 25 8.88 5.14 4.29
CA LYS A 25 8.04 5.30 5.47
C LYS A 25 8.92 5.36 6.69
N ILE A 26 8.68 6.35 7.52
CA ILE A 26 9.35 6.52 8.81
C ILE A 26 8.28 6.38 9.88
N GLU A 27 8.53 5.53 10.86
CA GLU A 27 7.71 5.38 12.04
C GLU A 27 8.29 6.25 13.16
N ASP A 28 7.43 7.00 13.86
CA ASP A 28 7.83 7.76 15.04
C ASP A 28 7.76 6.92 16.33
N GLU A 29 8.16 7.51 17.46
CA GLU A 29 8.11 6.88 18.78
C GLU A 29 6.70 6.51 19.25
N ASN A 30 5.65 7.05 18.59
CA ASN A 30 4.25 6.78 18.89
C ASN A 30 3.62 5.73 17.96
N GLY A 31 4.38 5.16 17.02
CA GLY A 31 3.88 4.25 15.99
C GLY A 31 3.17 4.94 14.82
N THR A 32 3.34 6.25 14.65
CA THR A 32 2.79 7.01 13.53
C THR A 32 3.72 6.90 12.33
N ILE A 33 3.17 6.44 11.21
CA ILE A 33 3.92 6.31 9.97
C ILE A 33 3.76 7.55 9.08
N PHE A 34 4.90 8.16 8.74
CA PHE A 34 5.04 9.30 7.84
C PHE A 34 5.62 8.88 6.50
N PHE A 35 5.13 9.47 5.42
CA PHE A 35 5.67 9.26 4.08
C PHE A 35 6.72 10.31 3.80
N THR A 36 7.87 9.90 3.27
CA THR A 36 8.89 10.84 2.79
C THR A 36 8.66 11.18 1.32
N ALA A 37 9.34 12.22 0.83
CA ALA A 37 9.38 12.54 -0.59
C ALA A 37 10.31 11.61 -1.39
N THR A 38 10.90 10.59 -0.75
CA THR A 38 11.83 9.65 -1.37
C THR A 38 11.06 8.48 -1.98
N PRO A 39 11.01 8.38 -3.32
CA PRO A 39 10.41 7.23 -3.97
C PRO A 39 11.35 6.02 -3.92
N CYS A 40 10.78 4.82 -3.93
CA CYS A 40 11.54 3.60 -4.20
C CYS A 40 12.25 3.70 -5.56
N ARG A 41 13.46 3.15 -5.66
CA ARG A 41 14.26 3.12 -6.90
C ARG A 41 13.55 2.52 -8.12
N TYR A 42 12.47 1.77 -7.91
CA TYR A 42 11.69 1.11 -8.97
C TYR A 42 10.35 1.79 -9.27
N LEU A 43 10.01 2.86 -8.55
CA LEU A 43 8.83 3.68 -8.83
C LEU A 43 9.13 4.61 -10.01
N ASP A 44 8.29 4.58 -11.03
CA ASP A 44 8.27 5.65 -12.02
C ASP A 44 7.50 6.84 -11.44
N VAL A 45 8.19 7.92 -11.10
CA VAL A 45 7.55 9.11 -10.52
C VAL A 45 6.66 9.86 -11.54
N THR A 46 6.85 9.61 -12.83
CA THR A 46 6.07 10.24 -13.90
C THR A 46 4.72 9.54 -14.05
N THR A 47 4.71 8.21 -14.16
CA THR A 47 3.47 7.43 -14.32
C THR A 47 2.87 6.98 -12.99
N ARG A 48 3.63 7.09 -11.89
CA ARG A 48 3.33 6.56 -10.54
C ARG A 48 3.22 5.03 -10.48
N GLU A 49 3.77 4.34 -11.46
CA GLU A 49 3.71 2.88 -11.56
C GLU A 49 5.01 2.22 -11.10
N CYS A 50 4.90 1.07 -10.47
CA CYS A 50 6.05 0.27 -10.10
C CYS A 50 6.52 -0.55 -11.31
N LYS A 51 7.77 -0.37 -11.71
CA LYS A 51 8.36 -1.06 -12.89
C LYS A 51 8.52 -2.57 -12.70
N ILE A 52 8.52 -3.02 -11.44
CA ILE A 52 8.76 -4.42 -11.06
C ILE A 52 7.59 -4.99 -10.24
N TYR A 53 6.38 -4.47 -10.42
CA TYR A 53 5.24 -4.74 -9.55
C TYR A 53 5.03 -6.23 -9.25
N ASP A 54 5.08 -7.11 -10.26
CA ASP A 54 4.87 -8.55 -10.14
C ASP A 54 5.99 -9.29 -9.40
N ARG A 55 7.20 -8.72 -9.41
CA ARG A 55 8.41 -9.31 -8.79
C ARG A 55 8.93 -8.46 -7.64
N ARG A 56 8.13 -7.53 -7.11
CA ARG A 56 8.56 -6.53 -6.13
C ARG A 56 9.07 -7.17 -4.84
N ALA A 57 8.39 -8.19 -4.32
CA ALA A 57 8.81 -8.91 -3.12
C ALA A 57 10.09 -9.73 -3.32
N LYS A 58 10.38 -10.17 -4.57
CA LYS A 58 11.58 -10.95 -4.89
C LYS A 58 12.81 -10.06 -5.13
N ILE A 59 12.60 -8.89 -5.74
CA ILE A 59 13.68 -7.97 -6.12
C ILE A 59 13.98 -6.98 -4.99
N ASN A 60 12.96 -6.57 -4.23
CA ASN A 60 13.09 -5.64 -3.13
C ASN A 60 12.47 -6.23 -1.85
N PRO A 61 13.27 -6.82 -0.94
CA PRO A 61 12.75 -7.39 0.30
C PRO A 61 12.13 -6.34 1.22
N GLU A 62 12.53 -5.06 1.08
CA GLU A 62 11.91 -3.93 1.78
C GLU A 62 10.50 -3.60 1.25
N CYS A 63 10.11 -4.17 0.10
CA CYS A 63 8.80 -3.93 -0.48
C CYS A 63 7.74 -4.80 0.21
N ILE A 64 6.93 -4.15 1.03
CA ILE A 64 5.83 -4.80 1.72
C ILE A 64 4.79 -5.33 0.73
N GLN A 65 4.50 -6.63 0.79
CA GLN A 65 3.40 -7.23 0.06
C GLN A 65 2.10 -6.96 0.82
N LEU A 66 1.26 -6.10 0.28
CA LEU A 66 -0.03 -5.75 0.88
C LEU A 66 -0.96 -6.95 0.80
N THR A 67 -1.03 -7.80 1.82
CA THR A 67 -2.02 -8.87 1.96
C THR A 67 -3.29 -8.34 2.60
N GLU A 68 -4.41 -9.08 2.48
CA GLU A 68 -5.68 -8.69 3.10
C GLU A 68 -5.55 -8.44 4.61
N GLU A 69 -4.89 -9.35 5.32
CA GLU A 69 -4.67 -9.24 6.78
C GLU A 69 -3.84 -8.00 7.10
N LEU A 70 -2.73 -7.83 6.39
CA LEU A 70 -1.84 -6.69 6.60
C LEU A 70 -2.56 -5.36 6.34
N VAL A 71 -3.35 -5.24 5.28
CA VAL A 71 -4.08 -4.00 4.97
C VAL A 71 -5.08 -3.62 6.08
N LYS A 72 -5.59 -4.57 6.85
CA LYS A 72 -6.45 -4.31 8.02
C LYS A 72 -5.65 -3.71 9.18
N ASP A 73 -4.43 -4.16 9.41
CA ASP A 73 -3.53 -3.62 10.43
C ASP A 73 -2.83 -2.32 10.01
N LEU A 74 -2.64 -2.10 8.70
CA LEU A 74 -1.94 -0.92 8.20
C LEU A 74 -2.80 0.35 8.30
N HIS A 75 -2.54 1.14 9.33
CA HIS A 75 -3.24 2.41 9.56
C HIS A 75 -2.81 3.56 8.64
N TRP A 76 -1.64 3.48 7.98
CA TRP A 76 -1.07 4.56 7.15
C TRP A 76 -1.58 4.61 5.71
N LEU A 77 -2.21 3.53 5.23
CA LEU A 77 -2.76 3.49 3.87
C LEU A 77 -3.91 4.50 3.72
N HIS A 78 -3.95 5.18 2.57
CA HIS A 78 -4.99 6.17 2.27
C HIS A 78 -6.33 5.50 1.97
N ASP A 79 -7.44 6.19 2.24
CA ASP A 79 -8.80 5.65 2.01
C ASP A 79 -9.07 5.35 0.53
N GLU A 80 -8.39 6.05 -0.38
CA GLU A 80 -8.50 5.81 -1.82
C GLU A 80 -7.63 4.65 -2.32
N CYS A 81 -6.85 4.01 -1.45
CA CYS A 81 -6.09 2.82 -1.80
C CYS A 81 -7.05 1.69 -2.22
N GLY A 82 -6.88 1.14 -3.42
CA GLY A 82 -7.82 0.15 -3.95
C GLY A 82 -7.95 -1.11 -3.09
N TYR A 83 -6.88 -1.53 -2.40
CA TYR A 83 -6.94 -2.61 -1.41
C TYR A 83 -7.83 -2.28 -0.20
N ARG A 84 -7.75 -1.04 0.32
CA ARG A 84 -8.64 -0.62 1.43
C ARG A 84 -10.08 -0.47 0.98
N GLN A 85 -10.29 0.05 -0.24
CA GLN A 85 -11.62 0.17 -0.81
C GLN A 85 -12.28 -1.21 -1.00
N ALA A 86 -11.52 -2.19 -1.50
CA ALA A 86 -11.99 -3.56 -1.65
C ALA A 86 -12.38 -4.22 -0.32
N LEU A 87 -11.68 -3.89 0.76
CA LEU A 87 -12.01 -4.35 2.12
C LEU A 87 -13.04 -3.47 2.85
N GLY A 88 -13.51 -2.38 2.23
CA GLY A 88 -14.45 -1.44 2.85
C GLY A 88 -13.87 -0.67 4.04
N ILE A 89 -12.55 -0.61 4.20
CA ILE A 89 -11.91 0.03 5.35
C ILE A 89 -11.86 1.55 5.13
N ARG A 90 -12.77 2.28 5.76
CA ARG A 90 -12.73 3.74 5.82
C ARG A 90 -11.93 4.16 7.05
N ARG A 91 -10.96 5.08 6.92
CA ARG A 91 -10.41 5.75 8.09
C ARG A 91 -11.57 6.45 8.79
N GLU A 92 -11.74 6.16 10.07
CA GLU A 92 -12.58 6.96 10.94
C GLU A 92 -12.07 8.40 10.81
N ARG A 93 -12.85 9.27 10.15
CA ARG A 93 -12.57 10.71 10.13
C ARG A 93 -12.57 11.14 11.58
N ARG A 94 -11.38 11.20 12.20
CA ARG A 94 -11.18 11.82 13.51
C ARG A 94 -11.73 13.23 13.33
N LYS A 95 -12.95 13.45 13.84
CA LYS A 95 -13.59 14.75 13.83
C LYS A 95 -12.61 15.67 14.55
N MET A 96 -11.85 16.47 13.79
CA MET A 96 -11.22 17.67 14.34
C MET A 96 -12.39 18.50 14.86
N ARG A 97 -12.66 18.37 16.15
CA ARG A 97 -13.51 19.29 16.89
C ARG A 97 -12.78 20.61 16.80
N LYS A 98 -13.16 21.42 15.81
CA LYS A 98 -12.94 22.86 15.82
C LYS A 98 -13.57 23.38 17.11
N ARG A 99 -12.75 23.77 18.07
CA ARG A 99 -13.03 24.85 19.01
C ARG A 99 -11.76 25.27 19.72
#